data_AF-A0AA39H3U2-F1
#
_entry.id   AF-A0AA39H3U2-F1
#
_cell.length_a   1.000
_cell.length_b   1.000
_cell.length_c   1.000
_cell.angle_alpha   90.00
_cell.angle_beta   90.00
_cell.angle_gamma   90.00
#
_symmetry.space_group_name_H-M   'P 1'
#
loop_
_entity.id
_entity.type
_entity.pdbx_description
1 polymer ?
#
loop_
_entity_poly.entity_id
_entity_poly.type
_entity_poly.pdbx_seq_one_letter_code
_entity_poly.pdbx_strand_id
1 'polypeptide(L)'
;MDAVPYEFCADVMAALDLRVDQYVDIANELPPLWKAAAKECSRKVHDYYVYIYKFEGGWWCVVYAGIARAPPVRSLNELLSKNRRFLTFSYVRMDDGRRKHQNAFPCSTDDLKKLASFLRLCMRPRSSITFDVNEPPLVPLDALKICQSFRSLTLRYYGVESSAFLEAQITNNSNLRNLLLTGCWPPTEFHEQLLVKFLSSSADITLELRPPPGSKEPCLNVNLVIAKATFHSWLRVKSFRFISTEGYTTLTEEEILSISLPGTLNRNSNRCLGHRRFRWCRKRGSCLLFSHRINGPNVIRSNVCSDHKNVDWSNVNSS
;
A
#
# COMPACT_ATOMS: atom_id res chain seq x y z
N MET A 1 20.75 -32.94 6.63
CA MET A 1 19.70 -32.18 5.90
C MET A 1 19.86 -32.37 4.39
N ASP A 2 20.55 -33.44 3.97
CA ASP A 2 21.17 -33.56 2.64
C ASP A 2 20.31 -34.33 1.62
N ALA A 3 19.07 -34.65 2.00
CA ALA A 3 18.13 -35.43 1.19
C ALA A 3 16.96 -34.59 0.64
N VAL A 4 17.04 -33.25 0.74
CA VAL A 4 15.99 -32.37 0.21
C VAL A 4 16.22 -32.17 -1.29
N PRO A 5 15.25 -32.49 -2.16
CA PRO A 5 15.36 -32.25 -3.60
C PRO A 5 15.65 -30.79 -3.90
N TYR A 6 16.45 -30.54 -4.93
CA TYR A 6 16.82 -29.17 -5.32
C TYR A 6 15.58 -28.32 -5.65
N GLU A 7 14.57 -28.92 -6.27
CA GLU A 7 13.32 -28.28 -6.65
C GLU A 7 12.58 -27.73 -5.44
N PHE A 8 12.58 -28.45 -4.32
CA PHE A 8 12.00 -27.97 -3.08
C PHE A 8 12.76 -26.75 -2.56
N CYS A 9 14.10 -26.80 -2.55
CA CYS A 9 14.93 -25.66 -2.15
C CYS A 9 14.67 -24.44 -3.04
N ALA A 10 14.54 -24.63 -4.36
CA ALA A 10 14.24 -23.58 -5.32
C ALA A 10 12.83 -23.00 -5.14
N ASP A 11 11.83 -23.84 -4.86
CA ASP A 11 10.46 -23.40 -4.58
C ASP A 11 10.37 -22.61 -3.28
N VAL A 12 11.03 -23.08 -2.22
CA VAL A 12 11.11 -22.33 -0.95
C VAL A 12 11.83 -21.01 -1.16
N MET A 13 12.97 -21.01 -1.85
CA MET A 13 13.72 -19.78 -2.13
C MET A 13 12.88 -18.78 -2.92
N ALA A 14 12.20 -19.20 -4.00
CA ALA A 14 11.32 -18.33 -4.77
C ALA A 14 10.15 -17.77 -3.93
N ALA A 15 9.65 -18.54 -2.96
CA ALA A 15 8.58 -18.13 -2.07
C ALA A 15 8.99 -17.13 -0.98
N LEU A 16 10.30 -16.96 -0.70
CA LEU A 16 10.78 -16.00 0.31
C LEU A 16 10.55 -14.53 -0.08
N ASP A 17 10.20 -14.25 -1.34
CA ASP A 17 9.87 -12.91 -1.82
C ASP A 17 11.00 -11.88 -1.56
N LEU A 18 12.25 -12.34 -1.64
CA LEU A 18 13.41 -11.48 -1.41
C LEU A 18 13.68 -10.59 -2.63
N ARG A 19 14.42 -9.51 -2.39
CA ARG A 19 15.05 -8.73 -3.44
C ARG A 19 16.26 -9.48 -4.00
N VAL A 20 16.66 -9.13 -5.21
CA VAL A 20 17.78 -9.80 -5.92
C VAL A 20 19.09 -9.73 -5.12
N ASP A 21 19.41 -8.58 -4.52
CA ASP A 21 20.57 -8.37 -3.65
C ASP A 21 20.52 -9.29 -2.42
N GLN A 22 19.35 -9.39 -1.79
CA GLN A 22 19.16 -10.24 -0.62
C GLN A 22 19.37 -11.72 -0.92
N TYR A 23 19.01 -12.20 -2.12
CA TYR A 23 19.33 -13.58 -2.52
C TYR A 23 20.84 -13.82 -2.61
N VAL A 24 21.61 -12.83 -3.09
CA VAL A 24 23.08 -12.91 -3.14
C VAL A 24 23.66 -12.96 -1.73
N ASP A 25 23.15 -12.12 -0.83
CA ASP A 25 23.61 -12.05 0.56
C ASP A 25 23.38 -13.39 1.28
N ILE A 26 22.15 -13.91 1.26
CA ILE A 26 21.85 -15.19 1.94
C ILE A 26 22.57 -16.37 1.30
N ALA A 27 22.82 -16.35 -0.01
CA ALA A 27 23.53 -17.43 -0.68
C ALA A 27 24.95 -17.64 -0.12
N ASN A 28 25.56 -16.61 0.49
CA ASN A 28 26.87 -16.75 1.11
C ASN A 28 26.84 -17.48 2.45
N GLU A 29 25.68 -17.48 3.13
CA GLU A 29 25.49 -18.07 4.46
C GLU A 29 24.86 -19.46 4.42
N LEU A 30 24.30 -19.86 3.26
CA LEU A 30 23.54 -21.09 3.12
C LEU A 30 24.41 -22.31 2.75
N PRO A 31 24.01 -23.54 3.16
CA PRO A 31 24.60 -24.78 2.70
C PRO A 31 24.52 -24.96 1.17
N PRO A 32 25.33 -25.85 0.55
CA PRO A 32 25.52 -25.91 -0.90
C PRO A 32 24.23 -25.97 -1.75
N LEU A 33 23.25 -26.82 -1.40
CA LEU A 33 21.99 -26.94 -2.16
C LEU A 33 21.13 -25.66 -2.09
N TRP A 34 20.96 -25.11 -0.89
CA TRP A 34 20.23 -23.87 -0.66
C TRP A 34 20.93 -22.66 -1.28
N LYS A 35 22.27 -22.64 -1.23
CA LYS A 35 23.11 -21.64 -1.90
C LYS A 35 22.94 -21.68 -3.41
N ALA A 36 22.90 -22.87 -4.01
CA ALA A 36 22.65 -23.01 -5.44
C ALA A 36 21.24 -22.48 -5.80
N ALA A 37 20.21 -22.84 -5.03
CA ALA A 37 18.85 -22.35 -5.21
C ALA A 37 18.76 -20.82 -5.09
N ALA A 38 19.37 -20.23 -4.05
CA ALA A 38 19.42 -18.79 -3.85
C ALA A 38 20.14 -18.07 -4.99
N LYS A 39 21.28 -18.59 -5.48
CA LYS A 39 21.99 -18.06 -6.66
C LYS A 39 21.19 -18.19 -7.94
N GLU A 40 20.41 -19.26 -8.11
CA GLU A 40 19.50 -19.37 -9.24
C GLU A 40 18.42 -18.30 -9.17
N CYS A 41 17.80 -18.12 -8.00
CA CYS A 41 16.82 -17.06 -7.77
C CYS A 41 17.41 -15.67 -8.04
N SER A 42 18.61 -15.36 -7.55
CA SER A 42 19.25 -14.06 -7.81
C SER A 42 19.50 -13.79 -9.29
N ARG A 43 19.65 -14.85 -10.11
CA ARG A 43 19.93 -14.73 -11.55
C ARG A 43 18.68 -14.74 -12.41
N LYS A 44 17.65 -15.49 -12.00
CA LYS A 44 16.45 -15.75 -12.81
C LYS A 44 15.23 -14.95 -12.37
N VAL A 45 15.12 -14.57 -11.09
CA VAL A 45 13.97 -13.79 -10.62
C VAL A 45 14.00 -12.43 -11.30
N HIS A 46 12.93 -12.17 -12.05
CA HIS A 46 12.71 -10.91 -12.74
C HIS A 46 11.51 -10.23 -12.12
N ASP A 47 11.75 -9.02 -11.61
CA ASP A 47 10.69 -8.17 -11.12
C ASP A 47 10.20 -7.25 -12.22
N TYR A 48 8.88 -7.18 -12.38
CA TYR A 48 8.23 -6.42 -13.44
C TYR A 48 7.25 -5.39 -12.88
N TYR A 49 7.10 -4.30 -13.63
CA TYR A 49 6.08 -3.28 -13.42
C TYR A 49 5.14 -3.27 -14.60
N VAL A 50 3.84 -3.30 -14.32
CA VAL A 50 2.79 -3.26 -15.34
C VAL A 50 2.13 -1.90 -15.32
N TYR A 51 2.09 -1.25 -16.48
CA TYR A 51 1.33 -0.03 -16.67
C TYR A 51 0.21 -0.31 -17.66
N ILE A 52 -1.00 0.08 -17.29
CA ILE A 52 -2.21 -0.08 -18.09
C ILE A 52 -2.75 1.33 -18.34
N TYR A 53 -3.05 1.66 -19.58
CA TYR A 53 -3.52 3.00 -19.92
C TYR A 53 -4.42 2.98 -21.15
N LYS A 54 -5.19 4.06 -21.31
CA LYS A 54 -6.06 4.26 -22.46
C LYS A 54 -5.37 5.22 -23.44
N PHE A 55 -5.28 4.85 -24.71
CA PHE A 55 -4.69 5.68 -25.76
C PHE A 55 -5.43 5.44 -27.08
N GLU A 56 -5.84 6.54 -27.73
CA GLU A 56 -6.64 6.52 -28.98
C GLU A 56 -7.90 5.64 -28.87
N GLY A 57 -8.57 5.67 -27.71
CA GLY A 57 -9.80 4.92 -27.46
C GLY A 57 -9.61 3.44 -27.10
N GLY A 58 -8.41 2.88 -27.26
CA GLY A 58 -8.06 1.51 -26.91
C GLY A 58 -7.28 1.39 -25.59
N TRP A 59 -7.26 0.18 -25.01
CA TRP A 59 -6.40 -0.15 -23.87
C TRP A 59 -5.02 -0.60 -24.36
N TRP A 60 -3.99 -0.18 -23.64
CA TRP A 60 -2.61 -0.53 -23.88
C TRP A 60 -1.96 -0.97 -22.58
N CYS A 61 -1.05 -1.94 -22.69
CA CYS A 61 -0.20 -2.36 -21.59
C CYS A 61 1.26 -2.16 -21.98
N VAL A 62 2.08 -1.80 -20.99
CA VAL A 62 3.53 -1.89 -21.08
C VAL A 62 4.06 -2.56 -19.82
N VAL A 63 5.05 -3.42 -20.00
CA VAL A 63 5.64 -4.20 -18.93
C VAL A 63 7.14 -3.95 -18.90
N TYR A 64 7.58 -3.24 -17.87
CA TYR A 64 8.98 -2.90 -17.67
C TYR A 64 9.62 -3.90 -16.73
N ALA A 65 10.82 -4.36 -17.06
CA ALA A 65 11.69 -4.95 -16.06
C ALA A 65 12.07 -3.87 -15.05
N GLY A 66 12.13 -4.22 -13.77
CA GLY A 66 12.57 -3.33 -12.70
C GLY A 66 14.08 -3.05 -12.79
N ILE A 67 14.78 -3.13 -11.66
CA ILE A 67 16.23 -2.86 -11.59
C ILE A 67 17.05 -3.87 -12.44
N ALA A 68 16.46 -5.03 -12.75
CA ALA A 68 17.10 -6.06 -13.56
C ALA A 68 17.05 -5.70 -15.06
N ARG A 69 18.17 -5.89 -15.77
CA ARG A 69 18.33 -5.71 -17.24
C ARG A 69 17.54 -6.73 -18.08
N ALA A 70 16.39 -7.21 -17.63
CA ALA A 70 15.59 -8.12 -18.44
C ALA A 70 15.05 -7.37 -19.66
N PRO A 71 15.00 -8.03 -20.83
CA PRO A 71 14.48 -7.39 -22.04
C PRO A 71 13.02 -6.97 -21.83
N PRO A 72 12.60 -5.85 -22.45
CA PRO A 72 11.22 -5.41 -22.39
C PRO A 72 10.30 -6.46 -23.01
N VAL A 73 9.14 -6.68 -22.39
CA VAL A 73 8.15 -7.61 -22.89
C VAL A 73 7.32 -6.94 -23.98
N ARG A 74 7.23 -7.57 -25.16
CA ARG A 74 6.65 -6.96 -26.37
C ARG A 74 5.20 -7.34 -26.61
N SER A 75 4.67 -8.33 -25.92
CA SER A 75 3.28 -8.76 -26.04
C SER A 75 2.77 -9.49 -24.80
N LEU A 76 1.45 -9.59 -24.63
CA LEU A 76 0.86 -10.37 -23.57
C LEU A 76 1.24 -11.86 -23.67
N ASN A 77 1.24 -12.45 -24.88
CA ASN A 77 1.61 -13.86 -25.06
C ASN A 77 3.06 -14.13 -24.63
N GLU A 78 3.98 -13.20 -24.89
CA GLU A 78 5.34 -13.29 -24.40
C GLU A 78 5.41 -13.20 -22.87
N LEU A 79 4.57 -12.38 -22.23
CA LEU A 79 4.49 -12.34 -20.77
C LEU A 79 4.00 -13.67 -20.20
N LEU A 80 2.90 -14.19 -20.78
CA LEU A 80 2.21 -15.39 -20.31
C LEU A 80 3.04 -16.67 -20.52
N SER A 81 3.97 -16.69 -21.47
CA SER A 81 4.85 -17.83 -21.74
C SER A 81 6.06 -17.92 -20.81
N LYS A 82 6.36 -16.85 -20.06
CA LYS A 82 7.48 -16.87 -19.10
C LYS A 82 7.17 -17.78 -17.90
N ASN A 83 8.22 -18.37 -17.33
CA ASN A 83 8.09 -19.26 -16.18
C ASN A 83 7.72 -18.48 -14.91
N ARG A 84 6.49 -18.68 -14.43
CA ARG A 84 5.90 -17.99 -13.27
C ARG A 84 6.73 -18.11 -11.99
N ARG A 85 7.49 -19.20 -11.81
CA ARG A 85 8.38 -19.40 -10.63
C ARG A 85 9.41 -18.27 -10.48
N PHE A 86 9.82 -17.67 -11.59
CA PHE A 86 10.85 -16.64 -11.62
C PHE A 86 10.31 -15.26 -12.01
N LEU A 87 8.99 -15.12 -12.11
CA LEU A 87 8.34 -13.85 -12.43
C LEU A 87 7.68 -13.28 -11.21
N THR A 88 7.93 -12.01 -10.97
CA THR A 88 7.21 -11.29 -9.93
C THR A 88 6.78 -9.92 -10.42
N PHE A 89 5.70 -9.42 -9.83
CA PHE A 89 5.17 -8.09 -10.15
C PHE A 89 5.09 -7.24 -8.91
N SER A 90 6.03 -6.31 -8.73
CA SER A 90 5.99 -5.37 -7.61
C SER A 90 4.98 -4.24 -7.77
N TYR A 91 4.55 -3.94 -9.01
CA TYR A 91 3.74 -2.75 -9.26
C TYR A 91 2.79 -2.92 -10.44
N VAL A 92 1.53 -2.53 -10.25
CA VAL A 92 0.52 -2.36 -11.30
C VAL A 92 -0.03 -0.94 -11.22
N ARG A 93 0.05 -0.17 -12.30
CA ARG A 93 -0.39 1.23 -12.32
C ARG A 93 -1.26 1.56 -13.51
N MET A 94 -2.34 2.27 -13.25
CA MET A 94 -3.06 3.01 -14.26
C MET A 94 -2.32 4.30 -14.59
N ASP A 95 -2.06 4.51 -15.87
CA ASP A 95 -1.45 5.73 -16.39
C ASP A 95 -2.48 6.51 -17.23
N ASP A 96 -2.37 7.83 -17.26
CA ASP A 96 -3.33 8.71 -17.94
C ASP A 96 -3.17 8.71 -19.46
N GLY A 97 -2.17 7.99 -19.97
CA GLY A 97 -2.02 7.71 -21.39
C GLY A 97 -1.66 8.94 -22.22
N ARG A 98 -1.20 10.04 -21.61
CA ARG A 98 -0.81 11.26 -22.36
C ARG A 98 0.25 11.01 -23.43
N ARG A 99 1.06 9.97 -23.27
CA ARG A 99 2.06 9.54 -24.26
C ARG A 99 2.06 8.03 -24.37
N LYS A 100 2.21 7.55 -25.61
CA LYS A 100 2.44 6.14 -25.86
C LYS A 100 3.81 5.74 -25.32
N HIS A 101 3.84 4.74 -24.45
CA HIS A 101 5.06 4.18 -23.92
C HIS A 101 5.81 3.37 -24.99
N GLN A 102 7.14 3.40 -24.95
CA GLN A 102 7.96 2.55 -25.83
C GLN A 102 7.72 1.07 -25.46
N ASN A 103 7.53 0.21 -26.46
CA ASN A 103 7.19 -1.21 -26.30
C ASN A 103 5.81 -1.50 -25.70
N ALA A 104 4.92 -0.51 -25.61
CA ALA A 104 3.54 -0.78 -25.28
C ALA A 104 2.86 -1.60 -26.38
N PHE A 105 2.00 -2.54 -25.98
CA PHE A 105 1.21 -3.36 -26.87
C PHE A 105 -0.29 -3.15 -26.60
N PRO A 106 -1.14 -3.19 -27.64
CA PRO A 106 -2.57 -3.05 -27.47
C PRO A 106 -3.11 -4.25 -26.68
N CYS A 107 -4.17 -4.01 -25.91
CA CYS A 107 -4.82 -5.03 -25.10
C CYS A 107 -6.34 -4.92 -25.27
N SER A 108 -7.00 -6.04 -25.52
CA SER A 108 -8.45 -6.11 -25.41
C SER A 108 -8.91 -6.19 -23.95
N THR A 109 -10.21 -6.04 -23.71
CA THR A 109 -10.82 -6.32 -22.40
C THR A 109 -10.54 -7.75 -21.92
N ASP A 110 -10.55 -8.74 -22.81
CA ASP A 110 -10.25 -10.13 -22.44
C ASP A 110 -8.77 -10.35 -22.15
N ASP A 111 -7.88 -9.61 -22.82
CA ASP A 111 -6.45 -9.60 -22.50
C ASP A 111 -6.19 -9.03 -21.11
N LEU A 112 -6.93 -8.00 -20.70
CA LEU A 112 -6.87 -7.47 -19.33
C LEU A 112 -7.33 -8.50 -18.29
N LYS A 113 -8.37 -9.30 -18.58
CA LYS A 113 -8.82 -10.39 -17.69
C LYS A 113 -7.78 -11.51 -17.59
N LYS A 114 -7.16 -11.90 -18.71
CA LYS A 114 -6.05 -12.87 -18.74
C LYS A 114 -4.85 -12.34 -17.96
N LEU A 115 -4.50 -11.07 -18.15
CA LEU A 115 -3.43 -10.41 -17.44
C LEU A 115 -3.72 -10.37 -15.93
N ALA A 116 -4.92 -9.98 -15.50
CA ALA A 116 -5.30 -9.98 -14.10
C ALA A 116 -5.24 -11.38 -13.47
N SER A 117 -5.69 -12.40 -14.20
CA SER A 117 -5.61 -13.79 -13.76
C SER A 117 -4.17 -14.25 -13.57
N PHE A 118 -3.27 -13.82 -14.47
CA PHE A 118 -1.84 -14.08 -14.38
C PHE A 118 -1.18 -13.31 -13.24
N LEU A 119 -1.50 -12.03 -13.08
CA LEU A 119 -1.02 -11.17 -11.99
C LEU A 119 -1.41 -11.75 -10.63
N ARG A 120 -2.65 -12.23 -10.46
CA ARG A 120 -3.10 -12.88 -9.23
C ARG A 120 -2.15 -13.99 -8.75
N LEU A 121 -1.54 -14.72 -9.68
CA LEU A 121 -0.63 -15.84 -9.38
C LEU A 121 0.82 -15.40 -9.13
N CYS A 122 1.21 -14.22 -9.62
CA CYS A 122 2.62 -13.78 -9.66
C CYS A 122 2.87 -12.48 -8.85
N MET A 123 1.81 -11.87 -8.30
CA MET A 123 1.92 -10.68 -7.47
C MET A 123 2.44 -11.03 -6.08
N ARG A 124 3.42 -10.25 -5.62
CA ARG A 124 4.04 -10.41 -4.32
C ARG A 124 3.14 -9.80 -3.24
N PRO A 125 3.16 -10.34 -2.01
CA PRO A 125 2.48 -9.70 -0.89
C PRO A 125 2.89 -8.26 -0.67
N ARG A 126 4.11 -7.85 -1.06
CA ARG A 126 4.64 -6.48 -0.96
C ARG A 126 4.29 -5.56 -2.14
N SER A 127 3.61 -6.07 -3.16
CA SER A 127 3.29 -5.32 -4.36
C SER A 127 2.30 -4.19 -4.11
N SER A 128 2.15 -3.31 -5.10
CA SER A 128 1.19 -2.23 -5.05
C SER A 128 0.34 -2.13 -6.32
N ILE A 129 -0.92 -1.73 -6.16
CA ILE A 129 -1.82 -1.39 -7.27
C ILE A 129 -2.22 0.08 -7.14
N THR A 130 -2.13 0.82 -8.24
CA THR A 130 -2.44 2.26 -8.28
C THR A 130 -3.45 2.58 -9.37
N PHE A 131 -4.58 3.16 -8.97
CA PHE A 131 -5.62 3.73 -9.81
C PHE A 131 -5.73 5.23 -9.51
N ASP A 132 -4.80 6.03 -10.06
CA ASP A 132 -4.77 7.48 -9.84
C ASP A 132 -4.73 8.23 -11.18
N VAL A 133 -5.75 7.97 -12.00
CA VAL A 133 -5.95 8.59 -13.31
C VAL A 133 -7.23 9.43 -13.30
N ASN A 134 -7.33 10.40 -14.21
CA ASN A 134 -8.48 11.30 -14.25
C ASN A 134 -9.76 10.62 -14.78
N GLU A 135 -9.62 9.73 -15.75
CA GLU A 135 -10.75 8.99 -16.32
C GLU A 135 -11.02 7.67 -15.57
N PRO A 136 -12.28 7.28 -15.33
CA PRO A 136 -12.62 6.01 -14.68
C PRO A 136 -12.09 4.79 -15.44
N PRO A 137 -11.18 3.99 -14.86
CA PRO A 137 -10.67 2.77 -15.49
C PRO A 137 -11.56 1.57 -15.15
N LEU A 138 -12.84 1.62 -15.54
CA LEU A 138 -13.86 0.63 -15.12
C LEU A 138 -13.48 -0.80 -15.48
N VAL A 139 -12.98 -1.03 -16.70
CA VAL A 139 -12.57 -2.36 -17.16
C VAL A 139 -11.38 -2.91 -16.36
N PRO A 140 -10.27 -2.16 -16.20
CA PRO A 140 -9.19 -2.61 -15.32
C PRO A 140 -9.57 -2.77 -13.85
N LEU A 141 -10.47 -1.93 -13.30
CA LEU A 141 -10.97 -2.08 -11.93
C LEU A 141 -11.65 -3.44 -11.72
N ASP A 142 -12.58 -3.79 -12.61
CA ASP A 142 -13.28 -5.07 -12.55
C ASP A 142 -12.30 -6.25 -12.71
N ALA A 143 -11.43 -6.19 -13.72
CA ALA A 143 -10.45 -7.25 -13.99
C ALA A 143 -9.51 -7.48 -12.80
N LEU A 144 -8.98 -6.42 -12.19
CA LEU A 144 -8.00 -6.52 -11.10
C LEU A 144 -8.64 -6.80 -9.73
N LYS A 145 -9.97 -6.86 -9.62
CA LYS A 145 -10.67 -7.19 -8.37
C LYS A 145 -10.28 -8.57 -7.82
N ILE A 146 -9.88 -9.50 -8.69
CA ILE A 146 -9.42 -10.84 -8.31
C ILE A 146 -8.00 -10.87 -7.73
N CYS A 147 -7.22 -9.80 -7.89
CA CYS A 147 -5.88 -9.70 -7.31
C CYS A 147 -6.04 -9.36 -5.83
N GLN A 148 -5.65 -10.27 -4.94
CA GLN A 148 -5.84 -10.13 -3.47
C GLN A 148 -4.53 -10.33 -2.69
N SER A 149 -3.40 -10.38 -3.39
CA SER A 149 -2.07 -10.58 -2.81
C SER A 149 -1.20 -9.37 -3.11
N PHE A 150 -1.50 -8.25 -2.45
CA PHE A 150 -0.70 -7.02 -2.56
C PHE A 150 -0.84 -6.17 -1.30
N ARG A 151 0.18 -5.36 -1.01
CA ARG A 151 0.30 -4.58 0.23
C ARG A 151 -0.32 -3.20 0.14
N SER A 152 -0.20 -2.54 -1.01
CA SER A 152 -0.58 -1.13 -1.12
C SER A 152 -1.62 -0.91 -2.21
N LEU A 153 -2.66 -0.14 -1.88
CA LEU A 153 -3.65 0.35 -2.82
C LEU A 153 -3.61 1.87 -2.84
N THR A 154 -3.43 2.44 -4.03
CA THR A 154 -3.81 3.84 -4.30
C THR A 154 -5.06 3.82 -5.16
N LEU A 155 -6.14 4.46 -4.71
CA LEU A 155 -7.42 4.43 -5.40
C LEU A 155 -8.10 5.81 -5.38
N ARG A 156 -8.33 6.35 -6.58
CA ARG A 156 -9.15 7.54 -6.78
C ARG A 156 -10.64 7.17 -6.72
N TYR A 157 -11.46 8.08 -6.20
CA TYR A 157 -12.91 7.93 -6.27
C TYR A 157 -13.42 8.11 -7.71
N TYR A 158 -14.14 7.11 -8.21
CA TYR A 158 -14.76 7.09 -9.55
C TYR A 158 -16.28 6.86 -9.49
N GLY A 159 -16.88 6.87 -8.30
CA GLY A 159 -18.27 6.45 -8.09
C GLY A 159 -18.36 5.06 -7.46
N VAL A 160 -19.52 4.41 -7.66
CA VAL A 160 -19.89 3.14 -7.02
C VAL A 160 -18.90 2.00 -7.33
N GLU A 161 -18.27 2.02 -8.50
CA GLU A 161 -17.31 1.01 -8.93
C GLU A 161 -16.03 1.06 -8.09
N SER A 162 -15.54 2.25 -7.77
CA SER A 162 -14.39 2.42 -6.86
C SER A 162 -14.73 1.99 -5.43
N SER A 163 -15.96 2.27 -4.96
CA SER A 163 -16.44 1.81 -3.65
C SER A 163 -16.54 0.29 -3.58
N ALA A 164 -17.14 -0.35 -4.60
CA ALA A 164 -17.27 -1.80 -4.67
C ALA A 164 -15.90 -2.50 -4.82
N PHE A 165 -14.96 -1.89 -5.54
CA PHE A 165 -13.58 -2.37 -5.60
C PHE A 165 -12.91 -2.28 -4.24
N LEU A 166 -12.98 -1.12 -3.57
CA LEU A 166 -12.39 -0.91 -2.26
C LEU A 166 -12.94 -1.90 -1.22
N GLU A 167 -14.26 -2.08 -1.17
CA GLU A 167 -14.92 -3.04 -0.28
C GLU A 167 -14.41 -4.47 -0.51
N ALA A 168 -14.31 -4.89 -1.78
CA ALA A 168 -13.82 -6.22 -2.11
C ALA A 168 -12.35 -6.41 -1.70
N GLN A 169 -11.51 -5.38 -1.84
CA GLN A 169 -10.11 -5.45 -1.41
C GLN A 169 -9.99 -5.47 0.11
N ILE A 170 -10.69 -4.60 0.83
CA ILE A 170 -10.68 -4.60 2.31
C ILE A 170 -11.21 -5.94 2.87
N THR A 171 -12.16 -6.57 2.18
CA THR A 171 -12.78 -7.81 2.63
C THR A 171 -11.91 -9.04 2.33
N ASN A 172 -11.30 -9.10 1.15
CA ASN A 172 -10.66 -10.32 0.67
C ASN A 172 -9.12 -10.27 0.62
N ASN A 173 -8.52 -9.08 0.62
CA ASN A 173 -7.06 -8.94 0.61
C ASN A 173 -6.51 -8.81 2.04
N SER A 174 -6.15 -9.95 2.62
CA SER A 174 -5.54 -10.03 3.97
C SER A 174 -4.14 -9.42 4.04
N ASN A 175 -3.51 -9.10 2.91
CA ASN A 175 -2.18 -8.49 2.81
C ASN A 175 -2.22 -6.97 2.68
N LEU A 176 -3.39 -6.35 2.50
CA LEU A 176 -3.51 -4.90 2.37
C LEU A 176 -3.07 -4.20 3.66
N ARG A 177 -2.08 -3.30 3.58
CA ARG A 177 -1.51 -2.53 4.70
C ARG A 177 -1.50 -1.05 4.43
N ASN A 178 -1.32 -0.64 3.17
CA ASN A 178 -1.24 0.77 2.81
C ASN A 178 -2.44 1.12 1.92
N LEU A 179 -3.24 2.10 2.34
CA LEU A 179 -4.39 2.57 1.58
C LEU A 179 -4.28 4.08 1.41
N LEU A 180 -4.10 4.51 0.16
CA LEU A 180 -4.15 5.91 -0.24
C LEU A 180 -5.42 6.13 -1.06
N LEU A 181 -6.36 6.89 -0.51
CA LEU A 181 -7.58 7.30 -1.18
C LEU A 181 -7.42 8.71 -1.75
N THR A 182 -7.48 8.84 -3.08
CA THR A 182 -7.40 10.15 -3.76
C THR A 182 -8.78 10.57 -4.31
N GLY A 183 -8.94 11.85 -4.61
CA GLY A 183 -10.23 12.37 -5.08
C GLY A 183 -11.23 12.61 -3.95
N CYS A 184 -12.44 13.05 -4.30
CA CYS A 184 -13.46 13.40 -3.31
C CYS A 184 -14.34 12.19 -2.98
N TRP A 185 -13.87 11.34 -2.07
CA TRP A 185 -14.67 10.23 -1.55
C TRP A 185 -15.88 10.76 -0.77
N PRO A 186 -17.09 10.20 -0.89
CA PRO A 186 -18.25 10.68 -0.15
C PRO A 186 -18.10 10.47 1.37
N PRO A 187 -18.40 11.46 2.23
CA PRO A 187 -18.40 11.33 3.68
C PRO A 187 -19.67 10.61 4.16
N THR A 188 -19.83 9.35 3.77
CA THR A 188 -20.96 8.51 4.17
C THR A 188 -20.55 7.48 5.19
N GLU A 189 -21.49 7.05 6.04
CA GLU A 189 -21.28 6.00 7.05
C GLU A 189 -20.69 4.73 6.42
N PHE A 190 -21.16 4.35 5.22
CA PHE A 190 -20.61 3.21 4.48
C PHE A 190 -19.09 3.28 4.30
N HIS A 191 -18.57 4.42 3.80
CA HIS A 191 -17.12 4.57 3.58
C HIS A 191 -16.35 4.64 4.90
N GLU A 192 -16.92 5.24 5.94
CA GLU A 192 -16.33 5.24 7.28
C GLU A 192 -16.18 3.81 7.81
N GLN A 193 -17.23 2.98 7.71
CA GLN A 193 -17.21 1.60 8.18
C GLN A 193 -16.19 0.75 7.40
N LEU A 194 -16.02 0.98 6.10
CA LEU A 194 -14.95 0.36 5.31
C LEU A 194 -13.57 0.72 5.88
N LEU A 195 -13.32 2.00 6.17
CA LEU A 195 -12.04 2.43 6.74
C LEU A 195 -11.82 1.91 8.15
N VAL A 196 -12.86 1.83 8.99
CA VAL A 196 -12.81 1.21 10.32
C VAL A 196 -12.42 -0.27 10.20
N LYS A 197 -13.05 -1.00 9.26
CA LYS A 197 -12.72 -2.41 8.97
C LYS A 197 -11.27 -2.55 8.52
N PHE A 198 -10.81 -1.69 7.62
CA PHE A 198 -9.42 -1.67 7.16
C PHE A 198 -8.45 -1.44 8.34
N LEU A 199 -8.64 -0.37 9.12
CA LEU A 199 -7.80 -0.04 10.28
C LEU A 199 -7.76 -1.19 11.31
N SER A 200 -8.85 -1.94 11.44
CA SER A 200 -8.95 -3.06 12.36
C SER A 200 -8.33 -4.37 11.87
N SER A 201 -7.94 -4.45 10.58
CA SER A 201 -7.55 -5.69 9.90
C SER A 201 -6.13 -6.18 10.21
N SER A 202 -5.21 -5.28 10.58
CA SER A 202 -3.79 -5.59 10.74
C SER A 202 -3.13 -4.66 11.76
N ALA A 203 -1.96 -5.07 12.24
CA ALA A 203 -1.16 -4.34 13.20
C ALA A 203 -0.13 -3.38 12.56
N ASP A 204 -0.08 -3.31 11.23
CA ASP A 204 0.87 -2.48 10.46
C ASP A 204 0.09 -1.82 9.32
N ILE A 205 -0.43 -0.61 9.52
CA ILE A 205 -1.40 0.00 8.60
C ILE A 205 -1.09 1.47 8.37
N THR A 206 -1.09 1.88 7.11
CA THR A 206 -1.09 3.29 6.71
C THR A 206 -2.38 3.59 5.96
N LEU A 207 -3.15 4.54 6.45
CA LEU A 207 -4.29 5.14 5.76
C LEU A 207 -3.93 6.58 5.39
N GLU A 208 -4.22 6.98 4.16
CA GLU A 208 -4.06 8.36 3.73
C GLU A 208 -5.26 8.80 2.87
N LEU A 209 -5.84 9.95 3.20
CA LEU A 209 -6.96 10.57 2.51
C LEU A 209 -6.47 11.88 1.86
N ARG A 210 -6.41 11.90 0.52
CA ARG A 210 -5.98 13.06 -0.28
C ARG A 210 -7.14 13.57 -1.17
N PRO A 211 -8.05 14.40 -0.64
CA PRO A 211 -9.01 15.08 -1.49
C PRO A 211 -8.29 16.04 -2.47
N PRO A 212 -8.93 16.40 -3.59
CA PRO A 212 -8.35 17.33 -4.55
C PRO A 212 -8.05 18.69 -3.87
N PRO A 213 -6.90 19.33 -4.17
CA PRO A 213 -6.61 20.66 -3.66
C PRO A 213 -7.73 21.64 -4.03
N GLY A 214 -8.26 22.37 -3.05
CA GLY A 214 -9.31 23.37 -3.27
C GLY A 214 -10.70 22.81 -3.58
N SER A 215 -10.93 21.51 -3.36
CA SER A 215 -12.28 20.93 -3.48
C SER A 215 -13.26 21.68 -2.58
N LYS A 216 -14.37 22.15 -3.17
CA LYS A 216 -15.51 22.73 -2.44
C LYS A 216 -16.50 21.65 -1.99
N GLU A 217 -16.46 20.49 -2.65
CA GLU A 217 -17.35 19.38 -2.34
C GLU A 217 -16.95 18.75 -1.00
N PRO A 218 -17.93 18.35 -0.18
CA PRO A 218 -17.65 17.65 1.05
C PRO A 218 -17.03 16.30 0.73
N CYS A 219 -15.76 16.12 1.09
CA CYS A 219 -15.04 14.86 0.93
C CYS A 219 -14.84 14.19 2.28
N LEU A 220 -14.72 12.87 2.25
CA LEU A 220 -14.33 12.05 3.38
C LEU A 220 -13.00 12.57 3.95
N ASN A 221 -13.05 12.90 5.22
CA ASN A 221 -11.94 13.44 5.98
C ASN A 221 -11.69 12.51 7.17
N VAL A 222 -10.59 12.72 7.90
CA VAL A 222 -10.36 12.01 9.15
C VAL A 222 -11.26 12.62 10.22
N ASN A 223 -12.40 11.99 10.46
CA ASN A 223 -13.35 12.36 11.51
C ASN A 223 -13.16 11.53 12.79
N LEU A 224 -14.06 11.71 13.76
CA LEU A 224 -13.93 11.08 15.08
C LEU A 224 -14.01 9.56 15.01
N VAL A 225 -14.80 9.01 14.09
CA VAL A 225 -14.95 7.56 13.88
C VAL A 225 -13.63 6.97 13.43
N ILE A 226 -13.02 7.56 12.40
CA ILE A 226 -11.73 7.11 11.87
C ILE A 226 -10.63 7.31 12.91
N ALA A 227 -10.58 8.46 13.59
CA ALA A 227 -9.59 8.74 14.63
C ALA A 227 -9.67 7.74 15.81
N LYS A 228 -10.88 7.39 16.27
CA LYS A 228 -11.10 6.34 17.28
C LYS A 228 -10.63 4.97 16.78
N ALA A 229 -10.95 4.63 15.54
CA ALA A 229 -10.51 3.36 14.94
C ALA A 229 -8.98 3.28 14.84
N THR A 230 -8.30 4.36 14.44
CA THR A 230 -6.84 4.46 14.44
C THR A 230 -6.27 4.29 15.85
N PHE A 231 -6.84 4.98 16.84
CA PHE A 231 -6.45 4.87 18.24
C PHE A 231 -6.60 3.45 18.78
N HIS A 232 -7.74 2.80 18.55
CA HIS A 232 -7.99 1.42 18.95
C HIS A 232 -7.06 0.43 18.25
N SER A 233 -6.84 0.63 16.95
CA SER A 233 -5.94 -0.20 16.17
C SER A 233 -4.53 -0.10 16.73
N TRP A 234 -4.07 1.12 17.03
CA TRP A 234 -2.82 1.35 17.74
C TRP A 234 -2.80 0.53 19.02
N LEU A 235 -3.75 0.72 19.95
CA LEU A 235 -3.80 0.02 21.24
C LEU A 235 -3.65 -1.51 21.17
N ARG A 236 -4.22 -2.13 20.13
CA ARG A 236 -4.14 -3.59 19.94
C ARG A 236 -2.74 -4.10 19.60
N VAL A 237 -1.88 -3.27 19.01
CA VAL A 237 -0.56 -3.70 18.55
C VAL A 237 0.42 -3.81 19.70
N LYS A 238 0.96 -5.01 19.96
CA LYS A 238 1.91 -5.26 21.06
C LYS A 238 3.36 -4.84 20.75
N SER A 239 3.71 -4.70 19.47
CA SER A 239 5.07 -4.44 18.97
C SER A 239 5.24 -3.03 18.40
N PHE A 240 6.47 -2.64 18.05
CA PHE A 240 6.81 -1.38 17.38
C PHE A 240 6.36 -1.30 15.90
N ARG A 241 5.13 -1.73 15.57
CA ARG A 241 4.63 -1.61 14.20
C ARG A 241 4.01 -0.24 13.95
N PHE A 242 4.02 0.15 12.69
CA PHE A 242 3.60 1.46 12.22
C PHE A 242 2.09 1.46 11.95
N ILE A 243 1.37 2.33 12.65
CA ILE A 243 0.00 2.70 12.30
C ILE A 243 0.05 4.19 11.95
N SER A 244 -0.58 4.63 10.86
CA SER A 244 -0.71 6.05 10.50
C SER A 244 -2.03 6.33 9.79
N THR A 245 -2.57 7.54 9.98
CA THR A 245 -3.81 7.99 9.33
C THR A 245 -3.71 9.46 8.93
N GLU A 246 -3.37 9.72 7.68
CA GLU A 246 -3.15 11.08 7.19
C GLU A 246 -4.35 11.59 6.40
N GLY A 247 -4.63 12.88 6.48
CA GLY A 247 -5.74 13.51 5.77
C GLY A 247 -6.31 14.70 6.52
N TYR A 248 -7.07 15.52 5.80
CA TYR A 248 -7.81 16.64 6.38
C TYR A 248 -8.67 16.18 7.54
N THR A 249 -8.87 17.02 8.55
CA THR A 249 -9.77 16.73 9.66
C THR A 249 -10.47 18.00 10.10
N THR A 250 -11.72 17.87 10.53
CA THR A 250 -12.52 18.92 11.17
C THR A 250 -12.61 18.71 12.68
N LEU A 251 -11.82 17.79 13.25
CA LEU A 251 -11.92 17.42 14.65
C LEU A 251 -11.51 18.57 15.56
N THR A 252 -12.38 18.90 16.52
CA THR A 252 -12.06 19.88 17.57
C THR A 252 -11.16 19.26 18.64
N GLU A 253 -10.56 20.11 19.48
CA GLU A 253 -9.79 19.63 20.62
C GLU A 253 -10.66 18.80 21.57
N GLU A 254 -11.89 19.23 21.83
CA GLU A 254 -12.84 18.55 22.71
C GLU A 254 -13.16 17.14 22.19
N GLU A 255 -13.35 16.97 20.89
CA GLU A 255 -13.59 15.67 20.27
C GLU A 255 -12.39 14.73 20.45
N ILE A 256 -11.17 15.23 20.27
CA ILE A 256 -9.95 14.44 20.51
C ILE A 256 -9.77 14.10 21.99
N LEU A 257 -10.07 15.05 22.86
CA LEU A 257 -10.02 14.85 24.30
C LEU A 257 -11.10 13.87 24.79
N SER A 258 -12.20 13.71 24.04
CA SER A 258 -13.28 12.76 24.32
C SER A 258 -12.91 11.29 24.06
N ILE A 259 -11.82 11.01 23.34
CA ILE A 259 -11.33 9.64 23.13
C ILE A 259 -10.90 9.06 24.48
N SER A 260 -11.58 7.98 24.90
CA SER A 260 -11.37 7.35 26.20
C SER A 260 -9.97 6.76 26.32
N LEU A 261 -9.38 6.92 27.50
CA LEU A 261 -8.04 6.44 27.80
C LEU A 261 -8.12 5.22 28.72
N PRO A 262 -7.54 4.08 28.33
CA PRO A 262 -7.15 3.06 29.29
C PRO A 262 -6.27 3.68 30.39
N GLY A 263 -6.52 3.34 31.67
CA GLY A 263 -5.81 3.93 32.82
C GLY A 263 -4.29 3.73 32.84
N THR A 264 -3.74 2.95 31.91
CA THR A 264 -2.30 2.73 31.74
C THR A 264 -1.63 3.73 30.79
N LEU A 265 -2.38 4.64 30.17
CA LEU A 265 -1.86 5.59 29.18
C LEU A 265 -1.72 7.00 29.77
N ASN A 266 -0.66 7.68 29.35
CA ASN A 266 -0.50 9.11 29.58
C ASN A 266 -0.83 9.86 28.29
N ARG A 267 -1.60 10.95 28.41
CA ARG A 267 -1.90 11.89 27.33
C ARG A 267 -1.27 13.24 27.65
N ASN A 268 -0.40 13.70 26.76
CA ASN A 268 0.23 15.01 26.85
C ASN A 268 -0.28 15.89 25.71
N SER A 269 -0.66 17.13 26.01
CA SER A 269 -0.93 18.15 25.00
C SER A 269 0.23 19.14 24.96
N ASN A 270 0.63 19.56 23.76
CA ASN A 270 1.59 20.64 23.59
C ASN A 270 1.22 21.50 22.38
N ARG A 271 1.53 22.79 22.46
CA ARG A 271 1.40 23.75 21.34
C ARG A 271 2.81 24.05 20.82
N CYS A 272 3.05 23.78 19.54
CA CYS A 272 4.36 23.99 18.91
C CYS A 272 4.16 24.54 17.50
N LEU A 273 4.75 25.71 17.20
CA LEU A 273 4.77 26.31 15.85
C LEU A 273 3.38 26.46 15.19
N GLY A 274 2.34 26.81 15.96
CA GLY A 274 0.97 26.90 15.42
C GLY A 274 0.28 25.54 15.20
N HIS A 275 0.89 24.45 15.68
CA HIS A 275 0.26 23.13 15.76
C HIS A 275 -0.21 22.84 17.18
N ARG A 276 -1.40 22.25 17.30
CA ARG A 276 -1.79 21.53 18.51
C ARG A 276 -1.43 20.06 18.34
N ARG A 277 -0.71 19.51 19.31
CA ARG A 277 -0.27 18.11 19.31
C ARG A 277 -0.81 17.40 20.53
N PHE A 278 -1.49 16.27 20.31
CA PHE A 278 -1.88 15.35 21.37
C PHE A 278 -1.05 14.09 21.20
N ARG A 279 -0.32 13.72 22.26
CA ARG A 279 0.53 12.53 22.26
C ARG A 279 0.02 11.58 23.32
N TRP A 280 -0.31 10.36 22.91
CA TRP A 280 -0.59 9.25 23.80
C TRP A 280 0.62 8.34 23.85
N CYS A 281 1.07 7.97 25.03
CA CYS A 281 2.21 7.05 25.19
C CYS A 281 1.86 5.89 26.11
N ARG A 282 2.36 4.70 25.75
CA ARG A 282 2.32 3.52 26.61
C ARG A 282 3.56 3.49 27.50
N LYS A 283 3.46 2.77 28.62
CA LYS A 283 4.60 2.47 29.50
C LYS A 283 5.80 1.84 28.76
N ARG A 284 5.55 1.10 27.66
CA ARG A 284 6.59 0.44 26.83
C ARG A 284 7.12 1.29 25.65
N GLY A 285 6.96 2.62 25.71
CA GLY A 285 7.62 3.54 24.78
C GLY A 285 6.91 3.81 23.45
N SER A 286 5.95 2.97 23.01
CA SER A 286 5.14 3.30 21.82
C SER A 286 4.26 4.50 22.11
N CYS A 287 4.31 5.50 21.21
CA CYS A 287 3.44 6.66 21.25
C CYS A 287 2.64 6.79 19.95
N LEU A 288 1.44 7.34 20.09
CA LEU A 288 0.56 7.79 19.02
C LEU A 288 0.50 9.31 19.08
N LEU A 289 0.70 9.97 17.95
CA LEU A 289 0.65 11.41 17.84
C LEU A 289 -0.56 11.80 16.98
N PHE A 290 -1.26 12.83 17.42
CA PHE A 290 -2.23 13.57 16.63
C PHE A 290 -1.72 14.99 16.50
N SER A 291 -1.72 15.53 15.28
CA SER A 291 -1.24 16.88 15.00
C SER A 291 -2.29 17.66 14.19
N HIS A 292 -2.73 18.78 14.72
CA HIS A 292 -3.66 19.69 14.06
C HIS A 292 -2.93 20.99 13.69
N ARG A 293 -3.01 21.41 12.42
CA ARG A 293 -2.51 22.71 11.93
C ARG A 293 -3.63 23.72 12.07
N ILE A 294 -3.40 24.79 12.84
CA ILE A 294 -4.44 25.82 13.08
C ILE A 294 -4.86 26.54 11.78
N ASN A 295 -3.99 26.62 10.76
CA ASN A 295 -4.22 27.35 9.51
C ASN A 295 -3.83 26.56 8.23
N GLY A 296 -4.02 25.23 8.20
CA GLY A 296 -3.66 24.43 7.01
C GLY A 296 -4.30 23.05 6.99
N PRO A 297 -4.03 22.21 5.97
CA PRO A 297 -4.45 20.81 5.98
C PRO A 297 -3.99 20.15 7.28
N ASN A 298 -4.94 19.63 8.04
CA ASN A 298 -4.65 18.89 9.26
C ASN A 298 -4.06 17.51 8.90
N VAL A 299 -3.22 16.95 9.77
CA VAL A 299 -2.57 15.65 9.50
C VAL A 299 -2.43 14.84 10.79
N ILE A 300 -3.13 13.71 10.88
CA ILE A 300 -3.10 12.82 12.05
C ILE A 300 -1.98 11.77 11.91
N ARG A 301 -0.73 12.23 12.00
CA ARG A 301 0.42 11.31 11.96
C ARG A 301 0.65 10.63 13.28
N SER A 302 0.34 9.34 13.32
CA SER A 302 0.92 8.44 14.30
C SER A 302 2.37 8.16 13.94
N ASN A 303 3.29 8.98 14.48
CA ASN A 303 4.69 8.63 14.45
C ASN A 303 4.98 7.67 15.60
N VAL A 304 5.28 6.42 15.27
CA VAL A 304 5.93 5.50 16.22
C VAL A 304 7.33 6.04 16.44
N CYS A 305 7.50 6.86 17.47
CA CYS A 305 8.82 7.27 17.92
C CYS A 305 9.42 6.09 18.66
N SER A 306 10.19 5.26 17.97
CA SER A 306 11.12 4.33 18.61
C SER A 306 12.35 5.11 19.07
N ASP A 307 12.21 6.02 20.02
CA ASP A 307 13.37 6.57 20.71
C ASP A 307 13.07 6.83 22.18
N HIS A 308 13.61 5.94 23.01
CA HIS A 308 13.67 6.05 24.45
C HIS A 308 14.70 7.09 24.94
N LYS A 309 15.20 7.96 24.06
CA LYS A 309 16.11 9.06 24.43
C LYS A 309 15.66 10.32 23.70
N ASN A 310 15.45 11.39 24.48
CA ASN A 310 15.25 12.78 24.07
C ASN A 310 15.54 13.08 22.59
N VAL A 311 14.57 12.82 21.70
CA VAL A 311 14.58 13.42 20.37
C VAL A 311 14.10 14.84 20.57
N ASP A 312 14.99 15.81 20.37
CA ASP A 312 14.63 17.21 20.27
C ASP A 312 13.84 17.42 18.97
N TRP A 313 12.52 17.54 19.11
CA TRP A 313 11.58 17.65 17.98
C TRP A 313 11.59 19.03 17.31
N SER A 314 12.48 19.93 17.71
CA SER A 314 12.70 21.21 17.02
C SER A 314 13.23 21.02 15.58
N ASN A 315 13.81 19.86 15.24
CA ASN A 315 14.53 19.65 13.97
C ASN A 315 13.90 18.71 12.92
N VAL A 316 12.66 18.22 13.09
CA VAL A 316 12.05 17.22 12.15
C VAL A 316 11.20 17.86 11.03
N ASN A 317 11.55 19.06 10.55
CA ASN A 317 10.74 19.80 9.56
C ASN A 317 11.50 20.15 8.26
N SER A 318 12.24 19.21 7.67
CA SER A 318 12.86 19.40 6.35
C SER A 318 12.93 18.10 5.55
N SER A 319 11.78 17.65 5.04
CA SER A 319 11.61 16.77 3.88
C SER A 319 10.13 16.64 3.55
#